data_AF-A0A954W4K9-F1
#
_entry.id   AF-A0A954W4K9-F1
#
_cell.length_a   1.000
_cell.length_b   1.000
_cell.length_c   1.000
_cell.angle_alpha   90.00
_cell.angle_beta   90.00
_cell.angle_gamma   90.00
#
_symmetry.space_group_name_H-M   'P 1'
#
loop_
_entity.id
_entity.type
_entity.pdbx_description
1 polymer ?
#
loop_
_entity_poly.entity_id
_entity_poly.type
_entity_poly.pdbx_seq_one_letter_code
_entity_poly.pdbx_strand_id
1 'polypeptide(L)' 'CHTWSNRRIQKEPIRIQTRDVALAMAVHLSKQDIKEYGYEFANPNTQTVYDIYTLGFLSDKKREAAFAMWKTWRDKQAK' A
#
# COMPACT_ATOMS: atom_id res chain seq x y z
N CYS A 1 -13.57 3.95 5.46
CA CYS A 1 -12.66 2.81 5.17
C CYS A 1 -13.36 1.90 4.16
N HIS A 2 -12.71 1.59 3.04
CA HIS A 2 -13.26 0.72 2.01
C HIS A 2 -12.88 -0.74 2.28
N THR A 3 -13.77 -1.66 1.90
CA THR A 3 -13.56 -3.09 2.02
C THR A 3 -13.93 -3.71 0.69
N TRP A 4 -13.02 -4.46 0.11
CA TRP A 4 -13.31 -5.24 -1.08
C TRP A 4 -13.10 -6.73 -0.79
N SER A 5 -13.65 -7.60 -1.63
CA SER A 5 -13.44 -9.03 -1.50
C SER A 5 -13.18 -9.63 -2.86
N ASN A 6 -12.15 -10.46 -2.95
CA ASN A 6 -11.89 -11.29 -4.11
C ASN A 6 -11.61 -12.70 -3.61
N ARG A 7 -12.63 -13.57 -3.68
CA ARG A 7 -12.57 -14.94 -3.15
C ARG A 7 -11.49 -15.81 -3.80
N ARG A 8 -10.97 -15.41 -4.96
CA ARG A 8 -9.85 -16.10 -5.62
C ARG A 8 -8.51 -15.82 -4.96
N ILE A 9 -8.40 -14.69 -4.25
CA ILE A 9 -7.16 -14.20 -3.64
C ILE A 9 -7.14 -14.51 -2.15
N GLN A 10 -8.24 -14.20 -1.45
CA GLN A 10 -8.37 -14.45 -0.02
C GLN A 10 -9.83 -14.72 0.35
N LYS A 11 -10.03 -15.60 1.33
CA LYS A 11 -11.36 -15.93 1.84
C LYS A 11 -11.98 -14.75 2.59
N GLU A 12 -11.16 -14.06 3.38
CA GLU A 12 -11.57 -12.90 4.15
C GLU A 12 -11.51 -11.61 3.31
N PRO A 13 -12.44 -10.67 3.56
CA PRO A 13 -12.44 -9.40 2.86
C PRO A 13 -11.21 -8.56 3.24
N ILE A 14 -10.60 -7.91 2.24
CA ILE A 14 -9.44 -7.04 2.48
C ILE A 14 -9.96 -5.67 2.90
N ARG A 15 -9.52 -5.23 4.09
CA ARG A 15 -9.88 -3.93 4.65
C ARG A 15 -8.80 -2.90 4.36
N ILE A 16 -9.15 -1.90 3.55
CA ILE A 16 -8.27 -0.79 3.21
C ILE A 16 -8.41 0.31 4.26
N GLN A 17 -7.26 0.82 4.70
CA GLN A 17 -7.17 1.90 5.68
C GLN A 17 -6.60 3.16 5.01
N THR A 18 -7.01 4.33 5.49
CA THR A 18 -6.51 5.62 4.95
C THR A 18 -4.99 5.72 4.99
N ARG A 19 -4.35 5.12 6.01
CA ARG A 19 -2.89 5.09 6.12
C ARG A 19 -2.21 4.30 5.00
N ASP A 20 -2.86 3.26 4.48
CA ASP A 20 -2.32 2.45 3.38
C ASP A 20 -2.21 3.33 2.12
N VAL A 21 -3.28 4.06 1.81
CA VAL A 21 -3.29 5.04 0.71
C VAL A 21 -2.24 6.14 0.91
N ALA A 22 -2.14 6.69 2.12
CA ALA A 22 -1.15 7.72 2.43
C ALA A 22 0.29 7.23 2.23
N LEU A 23 0.59 6.01 2.65
CA LEU A 23 1.92 5.41 2.46
C LEU A 23 2.22 5.21 0.98
N ALA A 24 1.29 4.69 0.19
CA ALA A 24 1.47 4.52 -1.25
C ALA A 24 1.74 5.83 -1.99
N MET A 25 1.04 6.90 -1.61
CA MET A 25 1.30 8.24 -2.16
C MET A 25 2.70 8.73 -1.78
N ALA A 26 3.11 8.52 -0.53
CA ALA A 26 4.44 8.92 -0.07
C ALA A 26 5.57 8.17 -0.82
N VAL A 27 5.39 6.86 -1.05
CA VAL A 27 6.28 6.02 -1.87
C VAL A 27 6.36 6.53 -3.30
N HIS A 28 5.21 6.81 -3.93
CA HIS A 28 5.14 7.33 -5.29
C HIS A 28 5.84 8.70 -5.43
N LEU A 29 5.54 9.64 -4.52
CA LEU A 29 6.16 10.98 -4.52
C LEU A 29 7.67 10.92 -4.30
N SER A 30 8.14 9.90 -3.58
CA SER A 30 9.57 9.65 -3.35
C SER A 30 10.23 8.86 -4.49
N LYS A 31 9.51 8.60 -5.58
CA LYS A 31 9.96 7.84 -6.77
C LYS A 31 10.47 6.43 -6.45
N GLN A 32 9.97 5.83 -5.36
CA GLN A 32 10.27 4.45 -4.98
C GLN A 32 9.27 3.49 -5.63
N ASP A 33 9.66 2.23 -5.82
CA ASP A 33 8.76 1.21 -6.37
C ASP A 33 7.78 0.71 -5.29
N ILE A 34 6.49 0.92 -5.53
CA ILE A 34 5.42 0.49 -4.64
C ILE A 34 5.34 -1.04 -4.47
N LYS A 35 5.85 -1.80 -5.44
CA LYS A 35 5.87 -3.27 -5.36
C LYS A 35 6.83 -3.78 -4.30
N GLU A 36 7.95 -3.07 -4.06
CA GLU A 36 8.90 -3.43 -3.00
C GLU A 36 8.28 -3.31 -1.60
N TYR A 37 7.27 -2.45 -1.47
CA TYR A 37 6.51 -2.28 -0.23
C TYR A 37 5.39 -3.32 -0.06
N GLY A 38 5.22 -4.26 -1.01
CA GLY A 38 4.23 -5.34 -0.90
C GLY A 38 2.81 -4.97 -1.30
N TYR A 39 2.61 -3.87 -2.05
CA TYR A 39 1.32 -3.54 -2.66
C TYR A 39 1.08 -4.39 -3.93
N GLU A 40 0.59 -5.60 -3.72
CA GLU A 40 0.38 -6.59 -4.80
C GLU A 40 -0.68 -6.18 -5.83
N PHE A 41 -1.66 -5.38 -5.41
CA PHE A 41 -2.79 -5.00 -6.26
C PHE A 41 -2.78 -3.52 -6.64
N ALA A 42 -1.70 -2.78 -6.35
CA ALA A 42 -1.59 -1.39 -6.76
C ALA A 42 -1.46 -1.32 -8.29
N ASN A 43 -2.58 -1.03 -8.95
CA ASN A 43 -2.64 -0.87 -10.39
C ASN A 43 -2.57 0.62 -10.72
N PRO A 44 -1.64 1.04 -11.60
CA PRO A 44 -1.58 2.43 -12.05
C PRO A 44 -2.90 2.89 -12.67
N ASN A 45 -3.29 4.12 -12.37
CA ASN A 45 -4.50 4.75 -12.90
C ASN A 45 -4.18 6.18 -13.34
N THR A 46 -4.65 6.57 -14.53
CA THR A 46 -4.36 7.89 -15.12
C THR A 46 -5.06 9.05 -14.39
N GLN A 47 -6.14 8.78 -13.65
CA GLN A 47 -6.89 9.80 -12.92
C GLN A 47 -6.47 9.91 -11.45
N THR A 48 -6.12 8.79 -10.81
CA THR A 48 -5.89 8.72 -9.35
C THR A 48 -4.50 8.21 -8.94
N VAL A 49 -3.53 8.19 -9.87
CA VAL A 49 -2.18 7.57 -9.72
C VAL A 49 -2.25 6.05 -9.61
N TYR A 50 -3.06 5.54 -8.67
CA TYR A 50 -3.39 4.14 -8.51
C TYR A 50 -4.89 3.98 -8.28
N ASP A 51 -5.41 2.77 -8.52
CA ASP A 51 -6.77 2.44 -8.12
C ASP A 51 -6.88 2.38 -6.58
N ILE A 52 -7.68 3.29 -6.02
CA ILE A 52 -7.85 3.45 -4.57
C ILE A 52 -8.48 2.20 -3.95
N TYR A 53 -9.32 1.48 -4.70
CA TYR A 53 -10.04 0.31 -4.19
C TYR A 53 -9.17 -0.93 -4.09
N THR A 54 -7.97 -0.90 -4.64
CA THR A 54 -7.00 -2.01 -4.61
C THR A 54 -5.81 -1.72 -3.68
N LEU A 55 -5.81 -0.54 -3.07
CA LEU A 55 -4.66 0.09 -2.43
C LEU A 55 -4.52 -0.28 -0.94
N GLY A 56 -4.46 -1.59 -0.67
CA GLY A 56 -4.28 -2.12 0.68
C GLY A 56 -3.56 -3.46 0.70
N PHE A 57 -3.50 -4.06 1.88
CA PHE A 57 -2.71 -5.26 2.15
C PHE A 57 -3.58 -6.46 2.51
N LEU A 58 -3.18 -7.64 2.03
CA LEU A 58 -3.81 -8.93 2.35
C LEU A 58 -3.73 -9.32 3.83
N SER A 59 -2.80 -8.74 4.59
CA SER A 59 -2.66 -9.00 6.01
C SER A 59 -2.03 -7.83 6.74
N ASP A 60 -2.35 -7.74 8.02
CA ASP A 60 -1.76 -6.73 8.91
C ASP A 60 -0.24 -6.88 9.00
N LYS A 61 0.28 -8.10 8.95
CA LYS A 61 1.73 -8.37 8.90
C LYS A 61 2.42 -7.75 7.68
N LYS A 62 1.82 -7.85 6.49
CA LYS A 62 2.37 -7.21 5.27
C LYS A 62 2.32 -5.70 5.38
N ARG A 63 1.23 -5.17 5.95
CA ARG A 63 1.10 -3.74 6.24
C ARG A 63 2.23 -3.27 7.15
N GLU A 64 2.41 -3.90 8.31
CA GLU A 64 3.44 -3.52 9.29
C GLU A 64 4.85 -3.54 8.68
N ALA A 65 5.18 -4.55 7.87
CA ALA A 65 6.45 -4.63 7.16
C ALA A 65 6.67 -3.43 6.22
N ALA A 66 5.64 -3.05 5.44
CA ALA A 66 5.71 -1.90 4.53
C ALA A 66 5.96 -0.58 5.29
N PHE A 67 5.25 -0.37 6.41
CA PHE A 67 5.44 0.82 7.24
C PHE A 67 6.80 0.85 7.94
N ALA A 68 7.33 -0.31 8.36
CA ALA A 68 8.66 -0.41 8.96
C ALA A 68 9.77 -0.09 7.93
N MET A 69 9.62 -0.59 6.69
CA MET A 69 10.52 -0.28 5.58
C MET A 69 10.51 1.23 5.29
N TRP A 70 9.33 1.83 5.19
CA TRP A 70 9.18 3.27 4.96
C TRP A 70 9.85 4.09 6.05
N LYS A 71 9.61 3.74 7.32
CA LYS A 71 10.23 4.41 8.46
C LYS A 71 11.76 4.35 8.37
N THR A 72 12.31 3.17 8.08
CA THR A 72 13.76 2.99 7.94
C THR A 72 14.35 3.84 6.82
N TRP A 73 13.65 3.93 5.69
CA TRP A 73 14.06 4.80 4.58
C TRP A 73 13.97 6.28 4.96
N ARG A 74 12.86 6.72 5.55
CA ARG A 74 12.65 8.11 6.01
C ARG A 74 13.70 8.57 7.01
N ASP A 75 14.05 7.72 7.96
CA ASP A 75 15.06 8.01 8.99
C ASP A 75 16.47 8.14 8.39
N LYS A 76 16.76 7.45 7.28
CA LYS A 76 18.02 7.60 6.53
C LYS A 76 18.09 8.91 5.74
N GLN A 77 16.96 9.41 5.23
CA GLN A 77 16.89 10.65 4.46
C GLN A 77 16.87 11.92 5.34
N ALA A 78 16.45 11.78 6.61
CA ALA A 78 16.39 12.88 7.57
C ALA A 78 17.75 13.18 8.24
N LYS A 79 18.78 12.40 7.93
CA LYS A 79 20.18 12.61 8.34
C LYS A 79 20.96 13.21 7.18
#